data_AF-A0A6A4PU68-F1
#
_entry.id   AF-A0A6A4PU68-F1
#
_cell.length_a   1.000
_cell.length_b   1.000
_cell.length_c   1.000
_cell.angle_alpha   90.00
_cell.angle_beta   90.00
_cell.angle_gamma   90.00
#
_symmetry.space_group_name_H-M   'P 1'
#
loop_
_entity.id
_entity.type
_entity.pdbx_description
1 polymer ?
#
loop_
_entity_poly.entity_id
_entity_poly.type
_entity_poly.pdbx_seq_one_letter_code
_entity_poly.pdbx_strand_id
1 'polypeptide(L)'
;MATRVIPPRILRNLRYNTATKPLNSTHPSSLTPTLSPPTCLDPKPPSSTVLRPAIDPSALNFHDVEKLFSYVPTYKLLRSTAVLHATGVEPMVDLGMWIMKSKFMEIEGVKDIILAAIRGTFYNHFCAGEDAITAGKSIGSLNDGGLRGMLVYGVEDAHDNDGCDRNLKGFMHTVNVSRSLPTSSVSIVSIFT
;
A
#
# COMPACT_ATOMS: atom_id res chain seq x y z
N MET A 1 43.82 -25.79 -7.28
CA MET A 1 43.23 -26.63 -8.34
C MET A 1 42.23 -27.58 -7.71
N ALA A 2 40.94 -27.32 -7.91
CA ALA A 2 39.86 -28.23 -7.54
C ALA A 2 38.71 -28.03 -8.54
N THR A 3 38.64 -28.92 -9.51
CA THR A 3 37.64 -29.01 -10.57
C THR A 3 36.49 -29.92 -10.14
N ARG A 4 35.26 -29.41 -10.07
CA ARG A 4 33.99 -30.18 -10.23
C ARG A 4 32.92 -29.22 -10.79
N VAL A 5 32.72 -29.19 -12.10
CA VAL A 5 31.75 -29.98 -12.92
C VAL A 5 30.32 -29.47 -12.74
N ILE A 6 29.88 -28.68 -13.74
CA ILE A 6 28.50 -28.22 -13.97
C ILE A 6 27.74 -29.34 -14.71
N PRO A 7 26.55 -29.78 -14.26
CA PRO A 7 25.69 -30.60 -15.08
C PRO A 7 24.78 -29.72 -15.97
N PRO A 8 24.63 -30.02 -17.27
CA PRO A 8 23.68 -29.35 -18.14
C PRO A 8 22.36 -30.13 -18.26
N ARG A 9 21.25 -29.36 -18.39
CA ARG A 9 19.92 -29.74 -18.90
C ARG A 9 18.99 -30.54 -17.96
N ILE A 10 17.78 -30.00 -17.73
CA ILE A 10 16.53 -30.46 -18.37
C ILE A 10 15.37 -29.54 -17.93
N LEU A 11 14.84 -28.79 -18.91
CA LEU A 11 13.48 -28.26 -18.90
C LEU A 11 12.51 -29.44 -18.91
N ARG A 12 11.70 -29.61 -17.86
CA ARG A 12 10.34 -30.18 -17.89
C ARG A 12 9.84 -30.35 -16.46
N ASN A 13 8.87 -29.51 -16.08
CA ASN A 13 7.63 -29.85 -15.37
C ASN A 13 7.08 -28.58 -14.70
N LEU A 14 6.44 -27.75 -15.50
CA LEU A 14 5.49 -26.74 -15.05
C LEU A 14 4.31 -27.48 -14.41
N ARG A 15 4.31 -27.62 -13.08
CA ARG A 15 3.13 -27.98 -12.29
C ARG A 15 2.71 -26.75 -11.49
N TYR A 16 1.68 -26.08 -11.99
CA TYR A 16 0.87 -25.16 -11.21
C TYR A 16 0.27 -25.92 -10.02
N ASN A 17 0.69 -25.59 -8.81
CA ASN A 17 0.03 -26.05 -7.59
C ASN A 17 -0.59 -24.85 -6.89
N THR A 18 -1.84 -24.58 -7.25
CA THR A 18 -2.77 -23.79 -6.46
C THR A 18 -3.20 -24.65 -5.27
N ALA A 19 -2.71 -24.35 -4.07
CA ALA A 19 -3.16 -25.01 -2.84
C ALA A 19 -3.30 -23.99 -1.71
N THR A 20 -4.49 -23.41 -1.62
CA THR A 20 -4.99 -22.69 -0.45
C THR A 20 -5.13 -23.68 0.71
N LYS A 21 -4.40 -23.46 1.82
CA LYS A 21 -4.55 -24.23 3.05
C LYS A 21 -5.08 -23.31 4.17
N PRO A 22 -6.28 -23.53 4.72
CA PRO A 22 -6.76 -22.83 5.90
C PRO A 22 -6.22 -23.52 7.17
N LEU A 23 -5.58 -22.75 8.06
CA LEU A 23 -5.21 -23.22 9.39
C LEU A 23 -6.40 -23.02 10.34
N ASN A 24 -7.21 -24.07 10.48
CA ASN A 24 -8.07 -24.27 11.64
C ASN A 24 -7.18 -24.64 12.83
N SER A 25 -7.19 -23.82 13.90
CA SER A 25 -6.72 -24.24 15.22
C SER A 25 -7.79 -23.89 16.24
N THR A 26 -8.42 -24.93 16.77
CA THR A 26 -9.36 -24.88 17.89
C THR A 26 -8.67 -25.54 19.07
N HIS A 27 -8.51 -24.84 20.19
CA HIS A 27 -8.33 -25.43 21.52
C HIS A 27 -8.82 -24.43 22.59
N PRO A 28 -9.17 -24.88 23.81
CA PRO A 28 -10.33 -24.43 24.57
C PRO A 28 -9.97 -23.50 25.74
N SER A 29 -11.03 -22.97 26.34
CA SER A 29 -11.06 -21.96 27.39
C SER A 29 -10.41 -22.32 28.74
N SER A 30 -10.22 -21.24 29.51
CA SER A 30 -10.15 -21.09 30.97
C SER A 30 -8.76 -21.12 31.61
N LEU A 31 -8.35 -19.96 32.15
CA LEU A 31 -8.06 -19.72 33.57
C LEU A 31 -7.94 -18.20 33.77
N THR A 32 -8.75 -17.65 34.69
CA THR A 32 -8.73 -16.26 35.18
C THR A 32 -7.54 -16.01 36.10
N PRO A 33 -7.07 -14.75 36.19
CA PRO A 33 -7.14 -14.09 37.49
C PRO A 33 -7.61 -12.63 37.43
N THR A 34 -8.39 -12.30 38.46
CA THR A 34 -8.95 -11.00 38.82
C THR A 34 -7.85 -10.01 39.24
N LEU A 35 -7.81 -8.83 38.64
CA LEU A 35 -7.25 -7.60 39.24
C LEU A 35 -8.05 -6.38 38.77
N SER A 36 -8.37 -5.53 39.74
CA SER A 36 -9.37 -4.45 39.75
C SER A 36 -9.09 -3.27 38.79
N PRO A 37 -10.13 -2.52 38.36
CA PRO A 37 -9.95 -1.32 37.53
C PRO A 37 -9.61 -0.08 38.37
N PRO A 38 -8.66 0.78 37.95
CA PRO A 38 -8.58 2.14 38.46
C PRO A 38 -9.58 3.03 37.71
N THR A 39 -10.57 3.53 38.43
CA THR A 39 -11.44 4.64 38.06
C THR A 39 -10.61 5.85 37.63
N CYS A 40 -10.72 6.26 36.36
CA CYS A 40 -10.32 7.60 35.94
C CYS A 40 -11.46 8.21 35.14
N LEU A 41 -11.92 9.36 35.62
CA LEU A 41 -13.09 10.09 35.14
C LEU A 41 -12.81 10.71 33.77
N ASP A 42 -13.64 10.41 32.78
CA ASP A 42 -13.72 11.12 31.50
C ASP A 42 -14.11 12.60 31.70
N PRO A 43 -13.45 13.53 30.99
CA PRO A 43 -14.11 14.73 30.49
C PRO A 43 -14.56 14.48 29.04
N LYS A 44 -15.87 14.37 28.85
CA LYS A 44 -16.57 14.29 27.57
C LYS A 44 -16.14 15.42 26.61
N PRO A 45 -15.61 15.12 25.41
CA PRO A 45 -15.46 16.13 24.37
C PRO A 45 -16.83 16.49 23.76
N PRO A 46 -17.05 17.77 23.38
CA PRO A 46 -18.35 18.25 22.91
C PRO A 46 -18.77 17.57 21.61
N SER A 47 -20.00 17.05 21.63
CA SER A 47 -20.69 16.53 20.46
C SER A 47 -20.93 17.68 19.49
N SER A 48 -20.03 17.84 18.52
CA SER A 48 -20.27 18.65 17.34
C SER A 48 -21.13 17.80 16.42
N THR A 49 -22.45 18.03 16.49
CA THR A 49 -23.41 17.54 15.49
C THR A 49 -23.13 18.25 14.16
N VAL A 50 -22.09 17.80 13.46
CA VAL A 50 -21.94 18.06 12.04
C VAL A 50 -23.02 17.24 11.36
N LEU A 51 -24.02 17.92 10.79
CA LEU A 51 -24.97 17.36 9.84
C LEU A 51 -24.18 16.64 8.74
N ARG A 52 -23.97 15.34 8.92
CA ARG A 52 -23.47 14.44 7.88
C ARG A 52 -24.58 14.40 6.82
N PRO A 53 -24.33 14.74 5.55
CA PRO A 53 -25.18 14.23 4.49
C PRO A 53 -25.15 12.71 4.65
N ALA A 54 -26.31 12.12 4.93
CA ALA A 54 -26.47 10.68 4.96
C ALA A 54 -26.26 10.17 3.53
N ILE A 55 -25.01 9.92 3.16
CA ILE A 55 -24.72 9.04 2.04
C ILE A 55 -25.17 7.67 2.55
N ASP A 56 -26.27 7.17 2.00
CA ASP A 56 -26.76 5.84 2.32
C ASP A 56 -25.60 4.84 2.18
N PRO A 57 -25.25 4.08 3.23
CA PRO A 57 -24.20 3.07 3.16
C PRO A 57 -24.53 1.97 2.15
N SER A 58 -25.78 1.91 1.69
CA SER A 58 -26.28 1.05 0.61
C SER A 58 -25.93 1.54 -0.81
N ALA A 59 -25.41 2.76 -0.98
CA ALA A 59 -25.08 3.33 -2.29
C ALA A 59 -23.81 2.70 -2.91
N LEU A 60 -22.90 2.21 -2.07
CA LEU A 60 -21.65 1.58 -2.48
C LEU A 60 -21.79 0.05 -2.38
N ASN A 61 -22.14 -0.58 -3.51
CA ASN A 61 -22.28 -2.02 -3.61
C ASN A 61 -20.97 -2.63 -4.14
N PHE A 62 -20.23 -3.35 -3.29
CA PHE A 62 -18.97 -4.01 -3.67
C PHE A 62 -19.14 -5.27 -4.56
N HIS A 63 -20.37 -5.78 -4.72
CA HIS A 63 -20.66 -6.90 -5.62
C HIS A 63 -20.89 -6.40 -7.05
N ASP A 64 -21.20 -5.11 -7.23
CA ASP A 64 -21.32 -4.46 -8.52
C ASP A 64 -19.96 -3.87 -8.95
N VAL A 65 -19.09 -4.76 -9.45
CA VAL A 65 -17.75 -4.39 -9.91
C VAL A 65 -17.78 -3.42 -11.09
N GLU A 66 -18.81 -3.48 -11.93
CA GLU A 66 -18.97 -2.61 -13.09
C GLU A 66 -19.19 -1.16 -12.64
N LYS A 67 -20.10 -0.96 -11.69
CA LYS A 67 -20.33 0.36 -11.09
C LYS A 67 -19.12 0.86 -10.30
N LEU A 68 -18.43 -0.03 -9.56
CA LEU A 68 -17.26 0.33 -8.75
C LEU A 68 -16.10 0.85 -9.62
N PHE A 69 -15.86 0.22 -10.77
CA PHE A 69 -14.77 0.58 -11.67
C PHE A 69 -15.20 1.51 -12.82
N SER A 70 -16.47 1.91 -12.90
CA SER A 70 -16.97 2.84 -13.93
C SER A 70 -16.23 4.19 -13.95
N TYR A 71 -15.73 4.65 -12.80
CA TYR A 71 -14.93 5.87 -12.66
C TYR A 71 -13.45 5.68 -13.02
N VAL A 72 -13.01 4.45 -13.31
CA VAL A 72 -11.62 4.12 -13.63
C VAL A 72 -11.49 3.76 -15.12
N PRO A 73 -10.62 4.45 -15.88
CA PRO A 73 -10.40 4.13 -17.27
C PRO A 73 -9.91 2.69 -17.49
N THR A 74 -10.41 2.01 -18.53
CA THR A 74 -10.02 0.62 -18.85
C THR A 74 -8.51 0.44 -19.02
N TYR A 75 -7.81 1.43 -19.58
CA TYR A 75 -6.35 1.36 -19.71
C TYR A 75 -5.64 1.32 -18.35
N LYS A 76 -6.16 2.00 -17.32
CA LYS A 76 -5.62 1.95 -15.96
C LYS A 76 -5.86 0.57 -15.34
N LEU A 77 -7.01 -0.05 -15.61
CA LEU A 77 -7.32 -1.40 -15.15
C LEU A 77 -6.38 -2.41 -15.80
N LEU A 78 -6.26 -2.40 -17.12
CA LEU A 78 -5.38 -3.32 -17.86
C LEU A 78 -3.92 -3.19 -17.41
N ARG A 79 -3.44 -1.96 -17.28
CA ARG A 79 -2.09 -1.68 -16.76
C ARG A 79 -1.92 -2.18 -15.33
N SER A 80 -2.89 -1.94 -14.46
CA SER A 80 -2.88 -2.40 -13.07
C SER A 80 -2.82 -3.92 -13.00
N THR A 81 -3.62 -4.62 -13.81
CA THR A 81 -3.59 -6.09 -13.92
C THR A 81 -2.23 -6.59 -14.39
N ALA A 82 -1.62 -5.94 -15.39
CA ALA A 82 -0.31 -6.32 -15.90
C ALA A 82 0.80 -6.15 -14.84
N VAL A 83 0.79 -5.02 -14.12
CA VAL A 83 1.76 -4.75 -13.04
C VAL A 83 1.59 -5.74 -11.90
N LEU A 84 0.35 -5.98 -11.45
CA LEU A 84 0.05 -6.93 -10.38
C LEU A 84 0.51 -8.35 -10.75
N HIS A 85 0.24 -8.78 -11.99
CA HIS A 85 0.69 -10.08 -12.47
C HIS A 85 2.22 -10.15 -12.53
N ALA A 86 2.90 -9.10 -12.99
CA ALA A 86 4.36 -9.05 -12.99
C ALA A 86 4.94 -9.19 -11.57
N THR A 87 4.35 -8.55 -10.56
CA THR A 87 4.78 -8.71 -9.16
C THR A 87 4.48 -10.08 -8.55
N GLY A 88 3.47 -10.79 -9.07
CA GLY A 88 3.13 -12.15 -8.63
C GLY A 88 4.04 -13.23 -9.21
N VAL A 89 4.90 -12.89 -10.17
CA VAL A 89 5.83 -13.81 -10.83
C VAL A 89 7.22 -13.62 -10.24
N GLU A 90 7.68 -14.59 -9.45
CA GLU A 90 8.96 -14.56 -8.73
C GLU A 90 10.17 -14.19 -9.63
N PRO A 91 10.36 -14.80 -10.83
CA PRO A 91 11.43 -14.39 -11.73
C PRO A 91 11.42 -12.91 -12.15
N MET A 92 10.25 -12.27 -12.22
CA MET A 92 10.14 -10.85 -12.57
C MET A 92 10.58 -9.97 -11.41
N VAL A 93 10.27 -10.36 -10.18
CA VAL A 93 10.74 -9.66 -8.98
C VAL A 93 12.26 -9.79 -8.86
N ASP A 94 12.81 -10.99 -9.09
CA ASP A 94 14.24 -11.24 -9.07
C ASP A 94 14.99 -10.40 -10.13
N LEU A 95 14.44 -10.32 -11.34
CA LEU A 95 14.98 -9.47 -12.39
C LEU A 95 14.99 -8.00 -11.98
N GLY A 96 13.91 -7.51 -11.38
CA GLY A 96 13.84 -6.14 -10.86
C GLY A 96 14.90 -5.87 -9.80
N MET A 97 15.06 -6.79 -8.83
CA MET A 97 16.09 -6.69 -7.79
C MET A 97 17.50 -6.73 -8.38
N TRP A 98 17.73 -7.56 -9.40
CA TRP A 98 19.00 -7.60 -10.12
C TRP A 98 19.29 -6.28 -10.83
N ILE A 99 18.31 -5.70 -11.55
CA ILE A 99 18.46 -4.39 -12.20
C ILE A 99 18.80 -3.31 -11.17
N MET A 100 18.08 -3.26 -10.05
CA MET A 100 18.31 -2.26 -8.99
C MET A 100 19.69 -2.38 -8.33
N LYS A 101 20.27 -3.58 -8.30
CA LYS A 101 21.63 -3.84 -7.77
C LYS A 101 22.73 -3.75 -8.84
N SER A 102 22.36 -3.57 -10.10
CA SER A 102 23.29 -3.61 -11.23
C SER A 102 24.00 -2.27 -11.43
N LYS A 103 25.07 -2.30 -12.24
CA LYS A 103 25.81 -1.12 -12.68
C LYS A 103 25.01 -0.17 -13.58
N PHE A 104 23.85 -0.59 -14.09
CA PHE A 104 22.96 0.32 -14.83
C PHE A 104 22.45 1.47 -13.96
N MET A 105 22.34 1.27 -12.65
CA MET A 105 21.94 2.31 -11.69
C MET A 105 23.06 3.33 -11.40
N GLU A 106 24.29 3.08 -11.85
CA GLU A 106 25.43 4.01 -11.72
C GLU A 106 25.60 4.90 -12.95
N ILE A 107 24.95 4.57 -14.08
CA ILE A 107 25.05 5.34 -15.32
C ILE A 107 23.97 6.42 -15.35
N GLU A 108 24.39 7.69 -15.33
CA GLU A 108 23.51 8.85 -15.49
C GLU A 108 22.72 8.77 -16.81
N GLY A 109 21.42 9.07 -16.79
CA GLY A 109 20.51 8.87 -17.91
C GLY A 109 19.88 7.46 -17.99
N VAL A 110 20.68 6.38 -17.93
CA VAL A 110 20.11 5.01 -17.90
C VAL A 110 19.32 4.79 -16.62
N LYS A 111 19.89 5.20 -15.48
CA LYS A 111 19.21 5.22 -14.18
C LYS A 111 17.88 5.97 -14.25
N ASP A 112 17.87 7.15 -14.87
CA ASP A 112 16.67 7.99 -14.92
C ASP A 112 15.58 7.36 -15.77
N ILE A 113 15.94 6.69 -16.87
CA ILE A 113 15.01 5.91 -17.68
C ILE A 113 14.42 4.75 -16.88
N ILE A 114 15.26 4.01 -16.13
CA ILE A 114 14.80 2.91 -15.28
C ILE A 114 13.86 3.42 -14.20
N LEU A 115 14.23 4.47 -13.48
CA LEU A 115 13.40 5.07 -12.43
C LEU A 115 12.10 5.64 -13.01
N ALA A 116 12.13 6.27 -14.18
CA ALA A 116 10.93 6.75 -14.87
C ALA A 116 10.01 5.60 -15.27
N ALA A 117 10.58 4.46 -15.72
CA ALA A 117 9.80 3.27 -16.03
C ALA A 117 9.15 2.67 -14.77
N ILE A 118 9.90 2.57 -13.65
CA ILE A 118 9.39 2.08 -12.36
C ILE A 118 8.29 3.02 -11.83
N ARG A 119 8.52 4.33 -11.88
CA ARG A 119 7.55 5.39 -11.54
C ARG A 119 6.29 5.23 -12.37
N GLY A 120 6.50 5.10 -13.68
CA GLY A 120 5.48 4.90 -14.70
C GLY A 120 4.84 3.53 -14.71
N THR A 121 5.12 2.62 -13.78
CA THR A 121 4.49 1.29 -13.69
C THR A 121 4.10 0.97 -12.25
N PHE A 122 5.00 0.34 -11.49
CA PHE A 122 4.81 -0.18 -10.13
C PHE A 122 4.47 0.93 -9.14
N TYR A 123 5.23 2.02 -9.17
CA TYR A 123 5.02 3.12 -8.22
C TYR A 123 3.62 3.70 -8.37
N ASN A 124 3.22 4.09 -9.58
CA ASN A 124 1.88 4.62 -9.84
C ASN A 124 0.74 3.61 -9.62
N HIS A 125 1.05 2.30 -9.50
CA HIS A 125 0.05 1.27 -9.22
C HIS A 125 -0.15 1.07 -7.71
N PHE A 126 0.94 1.05 -6.93
CA PHE A 126 0.89 0.79 -5.49
C PHE A 126 0.85 2.06 -4.62
N CYS A 127 1.40 3.17 -5.11
CA CYS A 127 1.50 4.42 -4.38
C CYS A 127 0.45 5.42 -4.90
N ALA A 128 -0.25 6.07 -3.97
CA ALA A 128 -1.24 7.10 -4.29
C ALA A 128 -0.60 8.39 -4.85
N GLY A 129 0.69 8.62 -4.59
CA GLY A 129 1.44 9.76 -5.07
C GLY A 129 2.82 9.80 -4.44
N GLU A 130 3.73 10.59 -5.05
CA GLU A 130 5.10 10.76 -4.56
C GLU A 130 5.26 11.67 -3.36
N ASP A 131 4.26 12.50 -3.16
CA ASP A 131 4.22 13.50 -2.13
C ASP A 131 2.78 13.59 -1.63
N ALA A 132 2.61 14.23 -0.48
CA ALA A 132 1.31 14.36 0.17
C ALA A 132 0.27 15.10 -0.70
N ILE A 133 0.70 16.04 -1.55
CA ILE A 133 -0.20 16.80 -2.45
C ILE A 133 -0.70 15.89 -3.57
N THR A 134 0.20 15.16 -4.22
CA THR A 134 -0.15 14.21 -5.28
C THR A 134 -1.04 13.08 -4.73
N ALA A 135 -0.72 12.57 -3.53
CA ALA A 135 -1.57 11.60 -2.84
C ALA A 135 -2.97 12.17 -2.52
N GLY A 136 -3.05 13.43 -2.11
CA GLY A 136 -4.32 14.13 -1.86
C GLY A 136 -5.22 14.20 -3.09
N LYS A 137 -4.65 14.38 -4.29
CA LYS A 137 -5.42 14.35 -5.56
C LYS A 137 -6.00 12.97 -5.82
N SER A 138 -5.21 11.91 -5.62
CA SER A 138 -5.69 10.53 -5.78
C SER A 138 -6.79 10.18 -4.79
N ILE A 139 -6.68 10.67 -3.55
CA ILE A 139 -7.74 10.55 -2.54
C ILE A 139 -9.00 11.32 -2.95
N GLY A 140 -8.84 12.51 -3.53
CA GLY A 140 -9.96 13.27 -4.10
C GLY A 140 -10.72 12.48 -5.15
N SER A 141 -10.01 11.90 -6.12
CA SER A 141 -10.62 11.04 -7.15
C SER A 141 -11.28 9.79 -6.57
N LEU A 142 -10.75 9.24 -5.48
CA LEU A 142 -11.36 8.11 -4.77
C LEU A 142 -12.68 8.54 -4.09
N ASN A 143 -12.69 9.72 -3.49
CA ASN A 143 -13.85 10.31 -2.84
C ASN A 143 -14.97 10.69 -3.83
N ASP A 144 -14.63 11.06 -5.06
CA ASP A 144 -15.61 11.26 -6.15
C ASP A 144 -16.36 9.95 -6.48
N GLY A 145 -15.70 8.81 -6.30
CA GLY A 145 -16.31 7.48 -6.39
C GLY A 145 -17.04 7.02 -5.12
N GLY A 146 -17.19 7.88 -4.11
CA GLY A 146 -17.82 7.57 -2.83
C GLY A 146 -16.95 6.73 -1.88
N LEU A 147 -15.66 6.58 -2.19
CA LEU A 147 -14.71 5.78 -1.42
C LEU A 147 -13.83 6.68 -0.54
N ARG A 148 -13.43 6.18 0.62
CA ARG A 148 -12.52 6.88 1.55
C ARG A 148 -11.16 6.21 1.56
N GLY A 149 -10.10 7.01 1.56
CA GLY A 149 -8.72 6.51 1.59
C GLY A 149 -8.18 6.36 3.01
N MET A 150 -7.35 5.33 3.21
CA MET A 150 -6.37 5.28 4.30
C MET A 150 -5.03 5.77 3.75
N LEU A 151 -4.52 6.88 4.27
CA LEU A 151 -3.27 7.47 3.80
C LEU A 151 -2.11 6.98 4.65
N VAL A 152 -1.18 6.25 4.03
CA VAL A 152 0.01 5.70 4.68
C VAL A 152 1.24 6.46 4.20
N TYR A 153 2.00 7.04 5.14
CA TYR A 153 3.33 7.58 4.84
C TYR A 153 4.32 6.41 4.78
N GLY A 154 4.78 6.08 3.57
CA GLY A 154 5.53 4.84 3.28
C GLY A 154 7.05 5.00 3.24
N VAL A 155 7.63 5.97 3.95
CA VAL A 155 9.10 6.07 4.09
C VAL A 155 9.53 5.38 5.37
N GLU A 156 10.26 4.29 5.24
CA GLU A 156 10.61 3.39 6.35
C GLU A 156 12.09 3.44 6.71
N ASP A 157 12.96 3.82 5.76
CA ASP A 157 14.40 3.72 5.94
C ASP A 157 15.00 4.99 6.58
N ALA A 158 15.58 4.84 7.77
CA ALA A 158 16.40 5.85 8.43
C ALA A 158 17.52 5.14 9.20
N HIS A 159 18.77 5.53 8.93
CA HIS A 159 19.95 4.93 9.56
C HIS A 159 20.58 5.82 10.66
N ASP A 160 20.04 7.03 10.84
CA ASP A 160 20.51 8.04 11.78
C ASP A 160 19.35 8.87 12.34
N ASN A 161 19.63 9.62 13.41
CA ASN A 161 18.65 10.50 14.03
C ASN A 161 18.16 11.58 13.06
N ASP A 162 19.03 12.10 12.20
CA ASP A 162 18.67 13.09 11.19
C ASP A 162 17.68 12.53 10.15
N GLY A 163 17.80 11.25 9.80
CA GLY A 163 16.84 10.51 8.99
C GLY A 163 15.50 10.34 9.69
N CYS A 164 15.50 9.98 10.97
CA CYS A 164 14.28 9.92 11.79
C CYS A 164 13.56 11.27 11.84
N ASP A 165 14.28 12.37 12.07
CA ASP A 165 13.70 13.71 12.11
C ASP A 165 13.11 14.12 10.75
N ARG A 166 13.78 13.77 9.65
CA ARG A 166 13.24 13.97 8.29
C ARG A 166 11.98 13.16 8.04
N ASN A 167 11.94 11.89 8.46
CA ASN A 167 10.78 11.02 8.31
C ASN A 167 9.59 11.53 9.14
N LEU A 168 9.84 11.95 10.38
CA LEU A 168 8.83 12.57 11.24
C LEU A 168 8.29 13.87 10.61
N LYS A 169 9.16 14.74 10.10
CA LYS A 169 8.74 15.97 9.42
C LYS A 169 7.89 15.66 8.18
N GLY A 170 8.26 14.67 7.38
CA GLY A 170 7.50 14.21 6.23
C GLY A 170 6.11 13.67 6.61
N PHE A 171 6.04 12.89 7.69
CA PHE A 171 4.77 12.42 8.25
C PHE A 171 3.88 13.56 8.73
N MET A 172 4.44 14.49 9.52
CA MET A 172 3.69 15.66 10.01
C MET A 172 3.18 16.52 8.86
N HIS A 173 3.96 16.66 7.79
CA HIS A 173 3.51 17.32 6.57
C HIS A 173 2.33 16.57 5.91
N THR A 174 2.41 15.25 5.83
CA THR A 174 1.33 14.39 5.32
C THR A 174 0.04 14.53 6.15
N VAL A 175 0.15 14.56 7.48
CA VAL A 175 -0.99 14.83 8.37
C VAL A 175 -1.58 16.21 8.09
N ASN A 176 -0.76 17.25 7.94
CA ASN A 176 -1.25 18.60 7.65
C ASN A 176 -1.97 18.70 6.31
N VAL A 177 -1.44 18.06 5.25
CA VAL A 177 -2.11 18.00 3.94
C VAL A 177 -3.41 17.19 4.02
N SER A 178 -3.42 16.08 4.77
CA SER A 178 -4.65 15.30 4.92
C SER A 178 -5.79 16.08 5.58
N ARG A 179 -5.46 17.02 6.48
CA ARG A 179 -6.43 17.88 7.16
C ARG A 179 -7.06 18.93 6.25
N SER A 180 -6.40 19.30 5.14
CA SER A 180 -6.97 20.22 4.15
C SER A 180 -7.89 19.52 3.15
N LEU A 181 -7.93 18.19 3.13
CA LEU A 181 -8.87 17.43 2.34
C LEU A 181 -10.27 17.43 3.00
N PRO A 182 -11.35 17.27 2.23
CA PRO A 182 -12.69 17.13 2.79
C PRO A 182 -12.74 16.00 3.84
N THR A 183 -13.51 16.18 4.91
CA THR A 183 -13.65 15.18 5.99
C THR A 183 -14.26 13.85 5.51
N SER A 184 -14.89 13.83 4.34
CA SER A 184 -15.32 12.61 3.65
C SER A 184 -14.16 11.83 3.04
N SER A 185 -13.05 12.48 2.67
CA SER A 185 -12.03 11.89 1.80
C SER A 185 -11.03 10.95 2.48
N VAL A 186 -10.56 11.28 3.69
CA VAL A 186 -9.60 10.44 4.45
C VAL A 186 -10.26 9.90 5.70
N SER A 187 -10.10 8.60 5.96
CA SER A 187 -10.57 7.96 7.19
C SER A 187 -9.50 7.90 8.26
N ILE A 188 -8.28 7.55 7.87
CA ILE A 188 -7.14 7.28 8.76
C ILE A 188 -5.86 7.76 8.08
N VAL A 189 -4.95 8.35 8.85
CA VAL A 189 -3.56 8.60 8.45
C VAL A 189 -2.66 7.78 9.35
N SER A 190 -1.77 6.97 8.76
CA SER A 190 -0.84 6.11 9.50
C SER A 190 0.58 6.21 8.94
N ILE A 191 1.54 5.78 9.75
CA ILE A 191 2.96 5.64 9.41
C ILE A 191 3.38 4.19 9.67
N PHE A 192 4.23 3.64 8.81
CA PHE A 192 4.96 2.41 9.12
C PHE A 192 6.23 2.80 9.90
N THR A 193 6.34 2.31 11.13
CA THR A 193 7.51 2.48 12.02
C THR A 193 8.01 1.12 12.45
#